data_AF-A0A0H2R2Z0-F1
#
_entry.id   AF-A0A0H2R2Z0-F1
#
_cell.length_a   1.000
_cell.length_b   1.000
_cell.length_c   1.000
_cell.angle_alpha   90.00
_cell.angle_beta   90.00
_cell.angle_gamma   90.00
#
_symmetry.space_group_name_H-M   'P 1'
#
loop_
_entity.id
_entity.type
_entity.pdbx_description
1 polymer ?
#
loop_
_entity_poly.entity_id
_entity_poly.type
_entity_poly.pdbx_seq_one_letter_code
_entity_poly.pdbx_strand_id
1 'polypeptide(L)' 'MGNSKDQYGDYKVTGAGTNSQGNIYVKTQYSDAGHTNNNTYKYINQNGSSYSNNPDGTASYNPPQKQK' A
#
# COMPACT_ATOMS: atom_id res chain seq x y z
N MET A 1 -7.44 -17.09 6.43
CA MET A 1 -6.97 -15.81 5.87
C MET A 1 -5.64 -16.09 5.20
N GLY A 2 -5.57 -16.02 3.87
CA GLY A 2 -4.39 -16.46 3.11
C GLY A 2 -3.25 -15.46 3.23
N ASN A 3 -2.04 -15.95 3.44
CA ASN A 3 -0.82 -15.15 3.30
C ASN A 3 -0.68 -14.78 1.81
N SER A 4 -0.55 -13.50 1.53
CA SER A 4 -0.26 -13.00 0.18
C SER A 4 1.25 -12.75 0.07
N LYS A 5 1.79 -12.81 -1.14
CA LYS A 5 3.22 -12.60 -1.39
C LYS A 5 3.44 -11.59 -2.50
N ASP A 6 4.44 -10.74 -2.37
CA ASP A 6 4.93 -9.88 -3.45
C ASP A 6 6.47 -9.85 -3.49
N GLN A 7 7.05 -8.89 -4.23
CA GLN A 7 8.49 -8.70 -4.36
C GLN A 7 9.23 -8.45 -3.04
N TYR A 8 8.51 -8.02 -2.00
CA TYR A 8 9.05 -7.78 -0.67
C TYR A 8 8.86 -8.98 0.27
N GLY A 9 8.12 -10.01 -0.14
CA GLY A 9 7.95 -11.23 0.66
C GLY A 9 6.51 -11.47 1.08
N ASP A 10 6.34 -12.28 2.14
CA ASP A 10 5.03 -12.67 2.63
C ASP A 10 4.41 -11.58 3.51
N TYR A 11 3.16 -11.23 3.22
CA TYR A 11 2.40 -10.23 3.93
C TYR A 11 0.97 -10.68 4.26
N LYS A 12 0.41 -10.03 5.27
CA LYS A 12 -1.01 -10.12 5.63
C LYS A 12 -1.67 -8.76 5.52
N VAL A 13 -2.88 -8.71 4.97
CA VAL A 13 -3.69 -7.47 5.00
C VAL A 13 -4.22 -7.32 6.43
N THR A 14 -3.86 -6.22 7.09
CA THR A 14 -4.26 -5.93 8.48
C THR A 14 -5.35 -4.88 8.57
N GLY A 15 -5.62 -4.16 7.48
CA GLY A 15 -6.72 -3.22 7.39
C GLY A 15 -6.98 -2.78 5.96
N ALA A 16 -8.22 -2.48 5.65
CA ALA A 16 -8.60 -1.84 4.39
C ALA A 16 -9.85 -0.99 4.64
N GLY A 17 -10.01 0.08 3.89
CA GLY A 17 -11.20 0.91 4.00
C GLY A 17 -11.13 2.16 3.14
N THR A 18 -12.05 3.09 3.42
CA THR A 18 -12.11 4.39 2.77
C THR A 18 -12.00 5.47 3.84
N ASN A 19 -11.15 6.47 3.64
CA ASN A 19 -11.02 7.58 4.58
C ASN A 19 -12.12 8.64 4.36
N SER A 20 -12.18 9.66 5.21
CA SER A 20 -13.17 10.76 5.10
C SER A 20 -13.06 11.58 3.81
N GLN A 21 -11.92 11.49 3.10
CA GLN A 21 -11.69 12.14 1.81
C GLN A 21 -12.08 11.24 0.63
N GLY A 22 -12.63 10.06 0.89
CA GLY A 22 -13.01 9.10 -0.15
C GLY A 22 -11.82 8.32 -0.75
N ASN A 23 -10.63 8.42 -0.17
CA ASN A 23 -9.46 7.66 -0.62
C ASN A 23 -9.55 6.23 -0.09
N ILE A 24 -9.37 5.27 -0.98
CA ILE A 24 -9.31 3.85 -0.62
C ILE A 24 -7.91 3.58 -0.09
N TYR A 25 -7.81 2.93 1.07
CA TYR A 25 -6.53 2.49 1.62
C TYR A 25 -6.50 0.99 1.89
N VAL A 26 -5.30 0.42 1.76
CA VAL A 26 -4.98 -0.94 2.20
C VAL A 26 -3.72 -0.88 3.04
N LYS A 27 -3.77 -1.49 4.23
CA LYS A 27 -2.65 -1.69 5.13
C LYS A 27 -2.26 -3.16 5.12
N THR A 28 -0.99 -3.43 4.87
CA THR A 28 -0.45 -4.77 5.00
C THR A 28 0.69 -4.81 5.99
N GLN A 29 0.95 -5.98 6.57
CA GLN A 29 2.05 -6.23 7.48
C GLN A 29 2.91 -7.37 6.92
N TYR A 30 4.20 -7.10 6.73
CA TYR A 30 5.20 -8.07 6.28
C TYR A 30 5.79 -8.81 7.48
N SER A 31 6.18 -10.05 7.23
CA SER A 31 6.69 -10.95 8.27
C SER A 31 8.22 -11.00 8.31
N ASP A 32 8.90 -10.44 7.31
CA ASP A 32 10.34 -10.57 7.12
C ASP A 32 11.17 -9.56 7.93
N ALA A 33 12.17 -10.08 8.65
CA ALA A 33 13.16 -9.32 9.41
C ALA A 33 14.22 -8.72 8.48
N GLY A 34 13.82 -7.79 7.63
CA GLY A 34 14.71 -7.07 6.71
C GLY A 34 14.16 -5.74 6.22
N HIS A 35 13.00 -5.34 6.74
CA HIS A 35 12.24 -4.21 6.28
C HIS A 35 12.29 -3.08 7.31
N THR A 36 12.71 -1.89 6.87
CA THR A 36 12.73 -0.68 7.69
C THR A 36 11.33 -0.33 8.21
N ASN A 37 10.29 -0.70 7.47
CA ASN A 37 8.90 -0.55 7.84
C ASN A 37 8.15 -1.88 7.67
N ASN A 38 7.70 -2.48 8.76
CA ASN A 38 6.94 -3.74 8.67
C ASN A 38 5.53 -3.56 8.10
N ASN A 39 5.04 -2.33 7.92
CA ASN A 39 3.71 -2.06 7.38
C ASN A 39 3.77 -1.28 6.07
N THR A 40 3.05 -1.76 5.06
CA THR A 40 2.82 -0.97 3.84
C THR A 40 1.45 -0.34 3.86
N TYR A 41 1.37 0.84 3.24
CA TYR A 41 0.12 1.56 3.04
C TYR A 41 -0.02 1.90 1.57
N LYS A 42 -1.11 1.46 0.95
CA LYS A 42 -1.49 1.87 -0.40
C LYS A 42 -2.72 2.75 -0.32
N TYR A 43 -2.66 3.93 -0.92
CA TYR A 43 -3.78 4.86 -1.07
C TYR A 43 -4.11 5.01 -2.54
N ILE A 44 -5.40 4.96 -2.87
CA ILE A 44 -5.96 5.30 -4.17
C ILE A 44 -6.85 6.51 -3.95
N ASN A 45 -6.43 7.64 -4.52
CA ASN A 45 -7.14 8.90 -4.39
C ASN A 45 -8.24 9.02 -5.45
N GLN A 46 -9.27 9.82 -5.17
CA GLN A 46 -10.40 10.00 -6.10
C GLN A 46 -10.00 10.60 -7.45
N ASN A 47 -8.92 11.40 -7.48
CA ASN A 47 -8.38 11.94 -8.72
C ASN A 47 -7.63 10.89 -9.57
N GLY A 48 -7.62 9.62 -9.17
CA GLY A 48 -6.93 8.54 -9.86
C GLY A 48 -5.43 8.46 -9.58
N SER A 49 -4.88 9.31 -8.71
CA SER A 49 -3.51 9.14 -8.22
C SER A 49 -3.42 8.03 -7.18
N SER A 50 -2.24 7.43 -7.04
CA SER A 50 -2.00 6.43 -6.00
C SER A 50 -0.68 6.70 -5.27
N TYR A 51 -0.66 6.47 -3.97
CA TYR A 51 0.55 6.51 -3.16
C TYR A 51 0.76 5.15 -2.50
N SER A 52 1.98 4.64 -2.45
CA SER A 52 2.34 3.40 -1.75
C SER A 52 3.58 3.63 -0.90
N ASN A 53 3.54 3.26 0.38
CA ASN A 53 4.72 3.18 1.24
C ASN A 53 5.10 1.70 1.37
N ASN A 54 6.31 1.36 0.95
CA ASN A 54 6.84 0.00 0.83
C ASN A 54 7.59 -0.40 2.10
N PRO A 55 7.77 -1.71 2.35
CA PRO A 55 8.29 -2.17 3.62
C PRO A 55 9.81 -1.94 3.74
N ASP A 56 10.52 -1.81 2.61
CA ASP A 56 11.90 -1.34 2.55
C ASP A 56 12.09 0.13 2.99
N GLY A 57 10.99 0.86 3.22
CA GLY A 57 10.99 2.28 3.57
C GLY A 57 10.91 3.22 2.36
N THR A 58 10.90 2.68 1.14
CA THR A 58 10.67 3.48 -0.07
C THR A 58 9.21 3.88 -0.20
N ALA A 59 8.95 4.95 -0.95
CA ALA A 59 7.59 5.36 -1.28
C ALA A 59 7.46 5.57 -2.78
N SER A 60 6.31 5.19 -3.33
CA SER A 60 5.96 5.36 -4.73
C SER A 60 4.72 6.23 -4.84
N TYR A 61 4.80 7.29 -5.65
CA TYR A 61 3.65 8.12 -5.99
C TYR A 61 3.41 8.05 -7.49
N ASN A 62 2.22 7.58 -7.87
CA ASN A 62 1.74 7.62 -9.24
C ASN A 62 0.74 8.77 -9.37
N PRO A 63 1.04 9.81 -10.16
CA PRO A 63 0.12 10.91 -10.36
C PRO A 63 -1.15 10.44 -11.11
N PRO A 64 -2.23 11.26 -11.10
CA PRO A 64 -3.39 11.00 -11.93
C PRO A 64 -2.96 10.76 -13.38
N GLN A 65 -3.30 9.60 -13.94
CA GLN A 65 -3.16 9.44 -15.37
C GLN A 65 -4.25 10.30 -16.02
N LYS A 66 -3.86 11.42 -16.63
CA LYS A 66 -4.77 12.14 -17.53
C LYS A 66 -5.20 11.14 -18.61
N GLN A 67 -6.48 10.77 -18.61
CA GLN A 67 -7.06 10.08 -19.76
C GLN A 67 -6.81 10.98 -20.97
N LYS A 68 -6.03 10.48 -21.93
CA LYS A 68 -5.80 11.14 -23.22
C LYS A 68 -7.06 11.05 -24.07
#